data_AF-A0ABC8M793-F1
#
_entry.id   AF-A0ABC8M793-F1
#
_cell.length_a   1.000
_cell.length_b   1.000
_cell.length_c   1.000
_cell.angle_alpha   90.00
_cell.angle_beta   90.00
_cell.angle_gamma   90.00
#
_symmetry.space_group_name_H-M   'P 1'
#
loop_
_entity.id
_entity.type
_entity.pdbx_description
1 polymer ?
#
loop_
_entity_poly.entity_id
_entity_poly.type
_entity_poly.pdbx_seq_one_letter_code
_entity_poly.pdbx_strand_id
1 'polypeptide(L)'
;MDKESKVKAIEHLEKHMAPGAVLMLRSAHGLRAFLYPIVDPCDLKGFEVLTIYHPSDEVVNSVVVARKLRGSSEARNSQIGRCVVMHCNCSKIHAIMNCRGMMKNMVEEFTAIE
;
A
#
# COMPACT_ATOMS: atom_id res chain seq x y z
N MET A 1 -7.14 5.50 17.18
CA MET A 1 -7.39 4.41 16.22
C MET A 1 -6.05 3.81 15.87
N ASP A 2 -5.85 2.55 16.18
CA ASP A 2 -4.64 1.79 15.85
C ASP A 2 -4.62 1.39 14.36
N LYS A 3 -3.43 1.02 13.86
CA LYS A 3 -3.24 0.63 12.46
C LYS A 3 -4.07 -0.60 12.10
N GLU A 4 -4.12 -1.61 12.97
CA GLU A 4 -4.80 -2.88 12.70
C GLU A 4 -6.31 -2.69 12.51
N SER A 5 -6.96 -1.94 13.40
CA SER A 5 -8.38 -1.57 13.28
C SER A 5 -8.67 -0.84 11.97
N LYS A 6 -7.71 -0.06 11.46
CA LYS A 6 -7.85 0.66 10.18
C LYS A 6 -7.73 -0.26 8.99
N VAL A 7 -6.81 -1.22 9.03
CA VAL A 7 -6.70 -2.28 8.02
C VAL A 7 -7.98 -3.11 7.99
N LYS A 8 -8.52 -3.50 9.14
CA LYS A 8 -9.81 -4.23 9.22
C LYS A 8 -10.96 -3.44 8.61
N ALA A 9 -11.01 -2.12 8.85
CA ALA A 9 -12.00 -1.25 8.22
C ALA A 9 -11.84 -1.20 6.70
N ILE A 10 -10.61 -1.10 6.21
CA ILE A 10 -10.30 -1.13 4.77
C ILE A 10 -10.72 -2.48 4.14
N GLU A 11 -10.42 -3.60 4.79
CA GLU A 11 -10.84 -4.94 4.33
C GLU A 11 -12.37 -5.09 4.33
N HIS A 12 -13.06 -4.49 5.30
CA HIS A 12 -14.51 -4.46 5.31
C HIS A 12 -15.04 -3.63 4.13
N LEU A 13 -14.45 -2.46 3.86
CA LEU A 13 -14.81 -1.63 2.72
C LEU A 13 -14.53 -2.32 1.39
N GLU A 14 -13.42 -3.04 1.26
CA GLU A 14 -13.09 -3.86 0.09
C GLU A 14 -14.24 -4.80 -0.25
N LYS A 15 -14.79 -5.51 0.74
CA LYS A 15 -15.87 -6.48 0.54
C LYS A 15 -17.18 -5.84 0.11
N HIS A 16 -17.52 -4.66 0.63
CA HIS A 16 -18.86 -4.08 0.52
C HIS A 16 -18.98 -2.91 -0.47
N MET A 17 -17.87 -2.25 -0.84
CA MET A 17 -17.91 -1.15 -1.82
C MET A 17 -18.29 -1.65 -3.22
N ALA A 18 -18.88 -0.80 -4.05
CA ALA A 18 -19.15 -1.17 -5.44
C ALA A 18 -17.83 -1.31 -6.25
N PRO A 19 -17.75 -2.26 -7.21
CA PRO A 19 -16.64 -2.35 -8.16
C PRO A 19 -16.33 -1.01 -8.83
N GLY A 20 -15.07 -0.57 -8.81
CA GLY A 20 -14.66 0.71 -9.39
C GLY A 20 -14.96 1.95 -8.54
N ALA A 21 -15.55 1.80 -7.35
CA ALA A 21 -15.74 2.91 -6.42
C ALA A 21 -14.39 3.47 -5.93
N VAL A 22 -14.36 4.77 -5.61
CA VAL A 22 -13.16 5.46 -5.12
C VAL A 22 -13.18 5.52 -3.59
N LEU A 23 -12.08 5.14 -2.99
CA LEU A 23 -11.79 5.22 -1.55
C LEU A 23 -10.73 6.30 -1.32
N MET A 24 -11.05 7.29 -0.49
CA MET A 24 -10.10 8.30 -0.01
C MET A 24 -9.82 8.06 1.47
N LEU A 25 -8.54 7.96 1.81
CA LEU A 25 -8.07 7.68 3.16
C LEU A 25 -7.21 8.83 3.63
N ARG A 26 -7.46 9.27 4.86
CA ARG A 26 -6.51 10.10 5.61
C ARG A 26 -5.42 9.20 6.16
N SER A 27 -4.17 9.58 5.97
CA SER A 27 -2.97 8.90 6.45
C SER A 27 -2.04 9.93 7.10
N ALA A 28 -0.84 9.51 7.47
CA ALA A 28 0.24 10.36 7.93
C ALA A 28 1.56 9.93 7.28
N HIS A 29 2.60 10.75 7.42
CA HIS A 29 3.92 10.48 6.88
C HIS A 29 5.01 10.99 7.84
N GLY A 30 6.10 10.22 7.98
CA GLY A 30 7.21 10.54 8.88
C GLY A 30 6.79 10.68 10.35
N LEU A 31 7.31 11.69 11.05
CA LEU A 31 7.02 11.93 12.47
C LEU A 31 5.53 12.21 12.75
N ARG A 32 4.74 12.60 11.75
CA ARG A 32 3.30 12.82 11.92
C ARG A 32 2.54 11.52 12.18
N ALA A 33 3.18 10.36 12.03
CA ALA A 33 2.66 9.06 12.41
C ALA A 33 2.30 8.94 13.90
N PHE A 34 2.89 9.77 14.77
CA PHE A 34 2.48 9.88 16.17
C PHE A 34 1.03 10.37 16.32
N LEU A 35 0.52 11.14 15.36
CA LEU A 35 -0.82 11.73 15.42
C LEU A 35 -1.87 10.85 14.73
N TYR A 36 -1.48 10.07 13.72
CA TYR A 36 -2.42 9.22 12.97
C TYR A 36 -1.72 8.01 12.36
N PRO A 37 -2.37 6.83 12.32
CA PRO A 37 -1.78 5.63 11.73
C PRO A 37 -1.50 5.80 10.23
N ILE A 38 -0.28 5.45 9.83
CA ILE A 38 0.17 5.36 8.44
C ILE A 38 -0.58 4.20 7.77
N VAL A 39 -1.08 4.46 6.55
CA VAL A 39 -1.59 3.45 5.63
C VAL A 39 -0.57 3.27 4.52
N ASP A 40 -0.05 2.06 4.40
CA ASP A 40 0.86 1.68 3.32
C ASP A 40 0.08 1.12 2.13
N PRO A 41 0.60 1.22 0.89
CA PRO A 41 -0.03 0.58 -0.27
C PRO A 41 -0.29 -0.93 -0.09
N CYS A 42 0.55 -1.60 0.70
CA CYS A 42 0.40 -3.03 1.03
C CYS A 42 -0.85 -3.33 1.88
N ASP A 43 -1.37 -2.34 2.59
CA ASP A 43 -2.57 -2.45 3.43
C ASP A 43 -3.87 -2.35 2.58
N LEU A 44 -3.77 -1.94 1.31
CA LEU A 44 -4.88 -1.65 0.41
C LEU A 44 -5.18 -2.80 -0.56
N LYS A 45 -5.18 -4.04 -0.05
CA LYS A 45 -5.53 -5.22 -0.85
C LYS A 45 -6.93 -5.07 -1.44
N GLY A 46 -7.11 -5.44 -2.71
CA GLY A 46 -8.38 -5.29 -3.43
C GLY A 46 -8.64 -3.88 -3.97
N PHE A 47 -7.72 -2.94 -3.75
CA PHE A 47 -7.75 -1.61 -4.33
C PHE A 47 -6.54 -1.34 -5.22
N GLU A 48 -6.74 -0.52 -6.24
CA GLU A 48 -5.71 0.09 -7.07
C GLU A 48 -5.41 1.48 -6.53
N VAL A 49 -4.20 1.72 -6.03
CA VAL A 49 -3.79 3.05 -5.55
C VAL A 49 -3.62 3.98 -6.74
N LEU A 50 -4.38 5.07 -6.75
CA LEU A 50 -4.34 6.08 -7.82
C LEU A 50 -3.29 7.15 -7.54
N THR A 51 -3.26 7.67 -6.30
CA THR A 51 -2.30 8.69 -5.90
C THR A 51 -2.15 8.75 -4.37
N ILE A 52 -1.00 9.23 -3.93
CA ILE A 52 -0.69 9.52 -2.54
C ILE A 52 -0.13 10.94 -2.48
N TYR A 53 -0.70 11.77 -1.61
CA TYR A 53 -0.27 13.13 -1.39
C TYR A 53 0.20 13.32 0.05
N HIS A 54 1.42 13.82 0.19
CA HIS A 54 2.02 14.19 1.47
C HIS A 54 2.19 15.71 1.51
N PRO A 55 1.34 16.45 2.24
CA PRO A 55 1.48 17.90 2.35
C PRO A 55 2.83 18.27 3.00
N SER A 56 3.43 19.35 2.50
CA SER A 56 4.68 19.93 3.02
C SER A 56 4.43 21.15 3.92
N ASP A 57 3.17 21.53 4.11
CA ASP A 57 2.73 22.69 4.89
C ASP A 57 2.18 22.26 6.27
N GLU A 58 1.38 23.12 6.90
CA GLU A 58 0.75 22.90 8.21
C GLU A 58 -0.31 21.78 8.20
N VAL A 59 -0.76 21.31 7.03
CA VAL A 59 -1.72 20.22 6.94
C VAL A 59 -1.03 18.92 7.36
N VAL A 60 -1.49 18.33 8.46
CA VAL A 60 -0.84 17.16 9.07
C VAL A 60 -1.10 15.86 8.29
N ASN A 61 -2.29 15.71 7.70
CA ASN A 61 -2.73 14.45 7.11
C ASN A 61 -2.25 14.27 5.68
N SER A 62 -1.66 13.11 5.42
CA SER A 62 -1.49 12.62 4.06
C SER A 62 -2.82 12.11 3.51
N VAL A 63 -2.97 12.12 2.20
CA VAL A 63 -4.16 11.61 1.51
C VAL A 63 -3.74 10.46 0.62
N VAL A 64 -4.44 9.33 0.73
CA VAL A 64 -4.32 8.20 -0.19
C VAL A 64 -5.63 8.07 -0.93
N VAL A 65 -5.57 8.00 -2.26
CA VAL A 65 -6.74 7.76 -3.10
C VAL A 65 -6.56 6.42 -3.80
N ALA A 66 -7.53 5.54 -3.66
CA ALA A 66 -7.52 4.21 -4.25
C ALA A 66 -8.87 3.89 -4.88
N ARG A 67 -8.90 2.96 -5.83
CA ARG A 67 -10.10 2.52 -6.53
C ARG A 67 -10.33 1.04 -6.29
N LYS A 68 -11.55 0.63 -5.92
CA LYS A 68 -11.88 -0.79 -5.75
C LYS A 68 -11.70 -1.50 -7.08
N LEU A 69 -10.94 -2.60 -7.07
CA LEU A 69 -10.75 -3.43 -8.25
C LEU A 69 -12.11 -4.00 -8.68
N ARG A 70 -12.34 -4.04 -9.99
CA ARG A 70 -13.52 -4.72 -10.53
C ARG A 70 -13.30 -6.21 -10.30
N GLY A 71 -14.16 -6.82 -9.48
CA GLY A 71 -14.08 -8.25 -9.22
C GLY A 71 -14.12 -9.00 -10.55
N SER A 72 -12.99 -9.56 -10.95
CA SER A 72 -12.94 -10.50 -12.05
C SER A 72 -13.41 -11.84 -11.49
N SER A 73 -14.61 -12.29 -11.84
CA SER A 73 -14.92 -13.72 -11.77
C SER A 73 -13.98 -14.55 -12.68
N GLU A 74 -13.13 -13.93 -13.51
CA GLU A 74 -12.03 -14.60 -14.22
C GLU A 74 -10.82 -13.68 -14.42
N ALA A 75 -9.78 -13.83 -13.59
CA ALA A 75 -8.40 -13.40 -13.91
C ALA A 75 -7.41 -14.20 -13.05
N ARG A 76 -7.44 -15.52 -13.18
CA ARG A 76 -6.28 -16.36 -12.86
C ARG A 76 -5.40 -16.34 -14.12
N ASN A 77 -4.12 -16.01 -13.96
CA ASN A 77 -3.08 -15.92 -15.00
C ASN A 77 -3.20 -14.80 -16.04
N SER A 78 -2.65 -13.63 -15.73
CA SER A 78 -1.53 -13.08 -16.51
C SER A 78 -0.86 -11.94 -15.76
N GLN A 79 0.46 -11.94 -15.77
CA GLN A 79 1.35 -11.05 -15.06
C GLN A 79 1.42 -9.66 -15.71
N ILE A 80 2.20 -8.80 -15.05
CA ILE A 80 2.92 -7.63 -15.59
C ILE A 80 2.20 -6.28 -15.39
N GLY A 81 2.54 -5.65 -14.26
CA GLY A 81 3.29 -4.39 -14.33
C GLY A 81 2.64 -3.26 -15.13
N ARG A 82 1.59 -2.65 -14.57
CA ARG A 82 1.23 -1.27 -14.90
C ARG A 82 1.16 -0.44 -13.64
N CYS A 83 2.32 -0.23 -13.02
CA CYS A 83 2.54 0.97 -12.23
C CYS A 83 2.75 2.09 -13.25
N VAL A 84 1.71 2.89 -13.52
CA VAL A 84 1.88 4.12 -14.29
C VAL A 84 2.59 5.09 -13.36
N VAL A 85 3.93 5.06 -13.38
CA VAL A 85 4.78 6.01 -12.67
C VAL A 85 4.55 7.38 -13.32
N MET A 86 3.56 8.11 -12.82
CA MET A 86 3.51 9.55 -13.06
C MET A 86 4.63 10.19 -12.25
N HIS A 87 5.46 10.97 -12.93
CA HIS A 87 6.65 11.60 -12.37
C HIS A 87 6.24 12.56 -11.24
N CYS A 88 6.38 12.10 -10.00
CA CYS A 88 6.37 12.94 -8.83
C CYS A 88 7.82 13.13 -8.38
N ASN A 89 8.18 14.33 -7.90
CA ASN A 89 9.55 14.76 -7.56
C ASN A 89 10.19 14.02 -6.36
N CYS A 90 9.69 12.84 -5.98
CA CYS A 90 10.13 12.06 -4.81
C CYS A 90 10.79 10.72 -5.17
N SER A 91 11.22 10.53 -6.42
CA SER A 91 11.91 9.31 -6.84
C SER A 91 13.35 9.29 -6.34
N LYS A 92 13.65 8.49 -5.30
CA LYS A 92 14.96 7.82 -5.18
C LYS A 92 15.07 6.57 -4.31
N ILE A 93 14.03 6.07 -3.61
CA ILE A 93 14.23 4.88 -2.74
C ILE A 93 13.23 3.72 -2.97
N HIS A 94 12.09 3.90 -3.64
CA HIS A 94 11.02 2.88 -3.61
C HIS A 94 10.92 1.90 -4.79
N ALA A 95 12.00 1.71 -5.57
CA ALA A 95 12.00 0.79 -6.72
C ALA A 95 12.63 -0.60 -6.46
N ILE A 96 13.20 -0.86 -5.27
CA ILE A 96 14.01 -2.07 -5.03
C ILE A 96 13.21 -3.22 -4.37
N MET A 97 12.07 -2.97 -3.71
CA MET A 97 11.45 -3.99 -2.84
C MET A 97 10.36 -4.87 -3.45
N ASN A 98 9.88 -4.61 -4.68
CA ASN A 98 8.71 -5.32 -5.19
C ASN A 98 8.99 -6.59 -6.03
N CYS A 99 10.24 -7.09 -6.03
CA CYS A 99 10.62 -8.32 -6.74
C CYS A 99 11.36 -9.34 -5.85
N ARG A 100 10.97 -9.50 -4.57
CA ARG A 100 11.53 -10.57 -3.71
C ARG A 100 10.59 -11.75 -3.51
N GLY A 101 9.71 -11.99 -4.47
CA GLY A 101 8.93 -13.22 -4.60
C GLY A 101 9.57 -14.18 -5.60
N MET A 102 10.84 -14.55 -5.41
CA MET A 102 11.49 -15.66 -6.14
C MET A 102 12.87 -15.98 -5.54
N MET A 103 12.92 -16.55 -4.33
CA MET A 103 14.03 -17.46 -3.95
C MET A 103 13.50 -18.49 -2.94
N LYS A 104 13.23 -19.69 -3.47
CA LYS A 104 13.27 -20.92 -2.68
C LYS A 104 14.75 -21.31 -2.52
N ASN A 105 15.06 -21.94 -1.38
CA ASN A 105 16.30 -22.65 -1.02
C ASN A 105 17.46 -21.77 -0.50
N MET A 106 17.67 -21.77 0.81
CA MET A 106 18.82 -22.43 1.44
C MET A 106 18.60 -22.57 2.94
N VAL A 107 18.81 -23.79 3.39
CA VAL A 107 18.87 -24.30 4.76
C VAL A 107 20.28 -24.01 5.32
N GLU A 108 20.37 -23.95 6.66
CA GLU A 108 21.60 -23.92 7.49
C GLU A 108 22.40 -22.61 7.41
N GLU A 109 22.93 -22.03 8.50
CA GLU A 109 23.62 -22.65 9.62
C GLU A 109 23.65 -21.67 10.81
N PHE A 110 23.41 -22.19 12.03
CA PHE A 110 23.68 -21.49 13.29
C PHE A 110 25.17 -21.65 13.64
N THR A 111 25.95 -20.57 13.65
CA THR A 111 27.18 -20.40 14.44
C THR A 111 27.34 -18.89 14.69
N ALA A 112 27.18 -18.39 15.93
CA ALA A 112 28.17 -18.28 17.00
C ALA A 112 29.24 -17.17 16.76
N ILE A 113 29.61 -16.50 17.87
CA ILE A 113 30.60 -15.42 18.08
C ILE A 113 29.92 -14.02 18.10
N GLU A 114 29.88 -13.24 19.19
CA GLU A 114 30.60 -13.21 20.48
C GLU A 114 29.68 -13.30 21.70
#